data_AF-A0A1V5X0A8-F1
#
_entry.id   AF-A0A1V5X0A8-F1
#
_cell.length_a   1.000
_cell.length_b   1.000
_cell.length_c   1.000
_cell.angle_alpha   90.00
_cell.angle_beta   90.00
_cell.angle_gamma   90.00
#
_symmetry.space_group_name_H-M   'P 1'
#
loop_
_entity.id
_entity.type
_entity.pdbx_description
1 polymer ?
#
loop_
_entity_poly.entity_id
_entity_poly.type
_entity_poly.pdbx_seq_one_letter_code
_entity_poly.pdbx_strand_id
1 'polypeptide(L)'
;MFVEVVCYAPYVETAHKNFIETSLLYRNKIIDDSPYDDYIPIDINEAFFGYGYLISSFPSLYDSFGKFMAGLDIESIWNTVFKKIFGESGINESVSEEMSFFDDRKFKDILSEIKIKMRDINAVISSTFVIGKAIAEDKRIKAFARISLEIKMGLLDVIEKEYANYLNWKKKLIIEYAKIMKSYFMTADRVTDINYHITSSDALWPFKVLSSEGKNIGALQRVSRLRTEEMVRRRSTLSKALSIAADMVAGASIGYVVSESPYGAIIGAVVGLIAGIARIFLE
;
A
#
# COMPACT_ATOMS: atom_id res chain seq x y z
N MET A 1 -58.29 48.03 28.76
CA MET A 1 -57.44 47.61 27.64
C MET A 1 -58.18 46.48 26.94
N PHE A 2 -59.00 46.81 25.95
CA PHE A 2 -59.74 45.81 25.19
C PHE A 2 -58.74 45.15 24.24
N VAL A 3 -58.52 43.85 24.41
CA VAL A 3 -57.83 43.06 23.40
C VAL A 3 -58.81 42.96 22.24
N GLU A 4 -58.61 43.76 21.20
CA GLU A 4 -59.30 43.57 19.92
C GLU A 4 -58.88 42.20 19.38
N VAL A 5 -59.76 41.22 19.54
CA VAL A 5 -59.62 39.93 18.85
C VAL A 5 -60.03 40.19 17.41
N VAL A 6 -59.04 40.34 16.52
CA VAL A 6 -59.28 40.37 15.08
C VAL A 6 -59.72 38.98 14.66
N CYS A 7 -61.04 38.75 14.62
CA CYS A 7 -61.60 37.51 14.05
C CYS A 7 -61.54 37.61 12.53
N TYR A 8 -60.97 36.60 11.88
CA TYR A 8 -61.00 36.51 10.42
C TYR A 8 -62.40 36.06 9.99
N ALA A 9 -62.72 36.21 8.70
CA ALA A 9 -63.99 35.70 8.20
C ALA A 9 -64.06 34.17 8.43
N PRO A 10 -65.25 33.59 8.77
CA PRO A 10 -65.36 32.20 9.20
C PRO A 10 -64.77 31.16 8.24
N TYR A 11 -64.80 31.45 6.93
CA TYR A 11 -64.21 30.57 5.92
C TYR A 11 -62.67 30.56 5.96
N VAL A 12 -62.03 31.68 6.32
CA VAL A 12 -60.57 31.80 6.48
C VAL A 12 -60.12 31.08 7.74
N GLU A 13 -60.85 31.23 8.84
CA GLU A 13 -60.55 30.53 10.10
C GLU A 13 -60.72 29.01 9.94
N THR A 14 -61.74 28.57 9.21
CA THR A 14 -61.94 27.16 8.87
C THR A 14 -60.78 26.62 8.02
N ALA A 15 -60.32 27.39 7.02
CA ALA A 15 -59.18 27.00 6.20
C ALA A 15 -57.86 26.94 6.99
N HIS A 16 -57.61 27.90 7.89
CA HIS A 16 -56.45 27.91 8.78
C HIS A 16 -56.46 26.71 9.74
N LYS A 17 -57.61 26.41 10.34
CA LYS A 17 -57.78 25.25 11.20
C LYS A 17 -57.51 23.95 10.44
N ASN A 18 -58.09 23.80 9.25
CA ASN A 18 -57.85 22.62 8.40
C ASN A 18 -56.35 22.48 8.04
N PHE A 19 -55.65 23.58 7.75
CA PHE A 19 -54.21 23.54 7.46
C PHE A 19 -53.37 23.11 8.68
N ILE A 20 -53.68 23.63 9.88
CA ILE A 20 -52.98 23.25 11.11
C ILE A 20 -53.23 21.76 11.43
N GLU A 21 -54.49 21.31 11.35
CA GLU A 21 -54.86 19.92 11.61
C GLU A 21 -54.21 18.96 10.60
N THR A 22 -54.19 19.30 9.31
CA THR A 22 -53.51 18.50 8.28
C THR A 22 -52.00 18.47 8.46
N SER A 23 -51.35 19.61 8.76
CA SER A 23 -49.91 19.67 9.04
C SER A 23 -49.54 18.82 10.26
N LEU A 24 -50.36 18.85 11.31
CA LEU A 24 -50.17 18.05 12.53
C LEU A 24 -50.32 16.55 12.24
N LEU A 25 -51.29 16.16 11.41
CA LEU A 25 -51.47 14.77 10.98
C LEU A 25 -50.27 14.25 10.21
N TYR A 26 -49.75 15.03 9.24
CA TYR A 26 -48.57 14.63 8.47
C TYR A 26 -47.30 14.58 9.33
N ARG A 27 -47.12 15.52 10.27
CA ARG A 27 -46.03 15.47 11.24
C ARG A 27 -46.06 14.19 12.06
N ASN A 28 -47.18 13.89 12.71
CA ASN A 28 -47.30 12.71 13.56
C ASN A 28 -47.07 11.40 12.79
N LYS A 29 -47.36 11.39 11.48
CA LYS A 29 -47.11 10.22 10.63
C LYS A 29 -45.63 10.05 10.27
N ILE A 30 -44.87 11.14 10.15
CA ILE A 30 -43.51 11.14 9.59
C ILE A 30 -42.43 11.27 10.69
N ILE A 31 -42.76 11.85 11.84
CA ILE A 31 -41.76 12.15 12.88
C ILE A 31 -41.14 10.89 13.49
N ASP A 32 -41.93 9.82 13.61
CA ASP A 32 -41.50 8.53 14.13
C ASP A 32 -41.03 7.57 13.03
N ASP A 33 -41.29 7.90 11.75
CA ASP A 33 -40.96 7.09 10.57
C ASP A 33 -39.82 7.77 9.80
N SER A 34 -38.58 7.50 10.25
CA SER A 34 -37.39 8.04 9.62
C SER A 34 -37.01 7.21 8.39
N PRO A 35 -36.68 7.84 7.25
CA PRO A 35 -36.23 7.12 6.05
C PRO A 35 -34.85 6.45 6.21
N TYR A 36 -34.22 6.61 7.38
CA TYR A 36 -32.90 6.08 7.70
C TYR A 36 -32.94 4.93 8.74
N ASP A 37 -34.10 4.64 9.34
CA ASP A 37 -34.24 3.68 10.45
C ASP A 37 -33.88 2.24 10.06
N ASP A 38 -34.21 1.84 8.82
CA ASP A 38 -33.92 0.51 8.28
C ASP A 38 -32.44 0.31 7.87
N TYR A 39 -31.58 1.33 8.02
CA TYR A 39 -30.19 1.23 7.59
C TYR A 39 -29.35 0.40 8.57
N ILE A 40 -28.83 -0.73 8.08
CA ILE A 40 -27.87 -1.55 8.81
C ILE A 40 -26.45 -1.04 8.51
N PRO A 41 -25.67 -0.63 9.52
CA PRO A 41 -24.29 -0.22 9.33
C PRO A 41 -23.47 -1.31 8.65
N ILE A 42 -22.75 -0.94 7.59
CA ILE A 42 -21.87 -1.87 6.89
C ILE A 42 -20.59 -2.05 7.70
N ASP A 43 -20.25 -3.29 8.08
CA ASP A 43 -18.90 -3.63 8.53
C ASP A 43 -17.99 -3.79 7.31
N ILE A 44 -17.05 -2.86 7.17
CA ILE A 44 -16.06 -2.86 6.08
C ILE A 44 -15.22 -4.15 6.07
N ASN A 45 -14.95 -4.74 7.23
CA ASN A 45 -14.10 -5.93 7.30
C ASN A 45 -14.83 -7.13 6.73
N GLU A 46 -16.10 -7.33 7.09
CA GLU A 46 -16.94 -8.39 6.53
C GLU A 46 -17.21 -8.17 5.04
N ALA A 47 -17.43 -6.93 4.62
CA ALA A 47 -17.68 -6.60 3.21
C ALA A 47 -16.46 -6.80 2.31
N PHE A 48 -15.25 -6.54 2.83
CA PHE A 48 -14.01 -6.60 2.05
C PHE A 48 -13.33 -7.97 2.11
N PHE A 49 -13.33 -8.63 3.27
CA PHE A 49 -12.65 -9.91 3.48
C PHE A 49 -13.58 -11.12 3.50
N GLY A 50 -14.89 -10.89 3.56
CA GLY A 50 -15.91 -11.92 3.76
C GLY A 50 -16.19 -12.21 5.23
N TYR A 51 -17.27 -12.94 5.48
CA TYR A 51 -17.75 -13.22 6.83
C TYR A 51 -16.71 -14.02 7.64
N GLY A 52 -16.34 -13.54 8.83
CA GLY A 52 -15.43 -14.23 9.75
C GLY A 52 -13.93 -14.13 9.41
N TYR A 53 -13.55 -13.39 8.37
CA TYR A 53 -12.14 -13.15 8.02
C TYR A 53 -11.70 -11.74 8.44
N LEU A 54 -10.64 -11.68 9.23
CA LEU A 54 -9.95 -10.44 9.58
C LEU A 54 -8.72 -10.27 8.68
N ILE A 55 -8.14 -9.07 8.62
CA ILE A 55 -6.82 -8.87 7.98
C ILE A 55 -5.77 -9.86 8.51
N SER A 56 -5.82 -10.15 9.82
CA SER A 56 -4.95 -11.14 10.46
C SER A 56 -5.17 -12.57 9.95
N SER A 57 -6.35 -12.89 9.42
CA SER A 57 -6.65 -14.17 8.76
C SER A 57 -5.92 -14.33 7.43
N PHE A 58 -5.29 -13.27 6.92
CA PHE A 58 -4.37 -13.31 5.79
C PHE A 58 -2.94 -12.98 6.23
N PRO A 59 -2.21 -13.95 6.83
CA PRO A 59 -0.82 -13.76 7.26
C PRO A 59 0.08 -13.29 6.12
N SER A 60 -0.17 -13.76 4.89
CA SER A 60 0.58 -13.37 3.69
C SER A 60 0.29 -11.95 3.19
N LEU A 61 -0.71 -11.25 3.73
CA LEU A 61 -1.01 -9.83 3.48
C LEU A 61 -0.44 -8.94 4.59
N TYR A 62 -0.52 -9.40 5.84
CA TYR A 62 -0.04 -8.67 7.01
C TYR A 62 1.49 -8.76 7.17
N ASP A 63 2.05 -9.98 7.12
CA ASP A 63 3.49 -10.23 7.26
C ASP A 63 4.28 -9.71 6.06
N SER A 64 3.69 -9.77 4.86
CA SER A 64 4.26 -9.16 3.67
C SER A 64 4.30 -7.64 3.77
N PHE A 65 3.23 -6.98 4.20
CA PHE A 65 3.24 -5.53 4.38
C PHE A 65 4.31 -5.09 5.40
N GLY A 66 4.41 -5.79 6.54
CA GLY A 66 5.43 -5.52 7.56
C GLY A 66 6.87 -5.80 7.10
N LYS A 67 7.13 -6.99 6.56
CA LYS A 67 8.48 -7.38 6.09
C LYS A 67 8.91 -6.65 4.82
N PHE A 68 7.98 -6.23 3.96
CA PHE A 68 8.31 -5.51 2.73
C PHE A 68 8.41 -3.99 2.91
N MET A 69 7.72 -3.39 3.89
CA MET A 69 7.98 -1.99 4.29
C MET A 69 9.27 -1.84 5.11
N ALA A 70 9.73 -2.91 5.77
CA ALA A 70 11.00 -2.93 6.50
C ALA A 70 12.25 -2.81 5.59
N GLY A 71 12.07 -2.85 4.27
CA GLY A 71 13.12 -2.59 3.29
C GLY A 71 13.46 -3.81 2.44
N LEU A 72 13.73 -3.57 1.16
CA LEU A 72 14.41 -4.54 0.30
C LEU A 72 15.86 -4.63 0.76
N ASP A 73 16.21 -5.68 1.49
CA ASP A 73 17.61 -6.00 1.75
C ASP A 73 18.24 -6.57 0.47
N ILE A 74 18.79 -5.64 -0.33
CA ILE A 74 19.47 -5.87 -1.61
C ILE A 74 20.58 -6.91 -1.45
N GLU A 75 21.29 -6.89 -0.32
CA GLU A 75 22.46 -7.74 -0.05
C GLU A 75 22.05 -9.15 0.37
N SER A 76 21.03 -9.28 1.23
CA SER A 76 20.45 -10.59 1.56
C SER A 76 19.85 -11.29 0.34
N ILE A 77 19.18 -10.53 -0.54
CA ILE A 77 18.63 -11.06 -1.80
C ILE A 77 19.76 -11.52 -2.72
N TRP A 78 20.80 -10.70 -2.89
CA TRP A 78 21.97 -11.07 -3.69
C TRP A 78 22.60 -12.36 -3.16
N ASN A 79 22.88 -12.42 -1.86
CA ASN A 79 23.47 -13.60 -1.22
C ASN A 79 22.61 -14.86 -1.40
N THR A 80 21.29 -14.72 -1.37
CA THR A 80 20.36 -15.85 -1.56
C THR A 80 20.37 -16.35 -3.00
N VAL A 81 20.25 -15.45 -3.98
CA VAL A 81 20.27 -15.78 -5.41
C VAL A 81 21.64 -16.35 -5.80
N PHE A 82 22.71 -15.70 -5.33
CA PHE A 82 24.08 -16.15 -5.51
C PHE A 82 24.29 -17.56 -4.96
N LYS A 83 23.95 -17.83 -3.68
CA LYS A 83 24.10 -19.16 -3.09
C LYS A 83 23.26 -20.22 -3.78
N LYS A 84 22.07 -19.87 -4.27
CA LYS A 84 21.20 -20.81 -4.99
C LYS A 84 21.84 -21.27 -6.30
N ILE A 85 22.35 -20.32 -7.09
CA ILE A 85 22.97 -20.62 -8.39
C ILE A 85 24.33 -21.29 -8.19
N PHE A 86 25.16 -20.78 -7.27
CA PHE A 86 26.46 -21.40 -6.95
C PHE A 86 26.34 -22.77 -6.27
N GLY A 87 25.24 -23.03 -5.57
CA GLY A 87 24.96 -24.29 -4.91
C GLY A 87 24.24 -25.30 -5.80
N GLU A 88 23.91 -24.94 -7.04
CA GLU A 88 23.20 -25.82 -7.95
C GLU A 88 24.06 -27.04 -8.30
N SER A 89 23.48 -28.23 -8.15
CA SER A 89 24.22 -29.50 -8.25
C SER A 89 24.89 -29.66 -9.61
N GLY A 90 24.26 -29.20 -10.69
CA GLY A 90 24.80 -29.29 -12.04
C GLY A 90 26.10 -28.50 -12.26
N ILE A 91 26.30 -27.39 -11.54
CA ILE A 91 27.53 -26.60 -11.64
C ILE A 91 28.67 -27.29 -10.91
N ASN A 92 28.40 -27.85 -9.72
CA ASN A 92 29.40 -28.60 -8.96
C ASN A 92 29.81 -29.89 -9.68
N GLU A 93 28.86 -30.54 -10.36
CA GLU A 93 29.11 -31.71 -11.21
C GLU A 93 29.98 -31.33 -12.42
N SER A 94 29.63 -30.27 -13.15
CA SER A 94 30.43 -29.78 -14.29
C SER A 94 31.87 -29.40 -13.89
N VAL A 95 32.04 -28.76 -12.72
CA VAL A 95 33.37 -28.44 -12.18
C VAL A 95 34.15 -29.72 -11.86
N SER A 96 33.50 -30.74 -11.28
CA SER A 96 34.13 -32.02 -10.98
C SER A 96 34.53 -32.79 -12.25
N GLU A 97 33.68 -32.76 -13.28
CA GLU A 97 33.96 -33.38 -14.57
C GLU A 97 35.18 -32.75 -15.25
N GLU A 98 35.24 -31.42 -15.34
CA GLU A 98 36.40 -30.71 -15.91
C GLU A 98 37.69 -30.93 -15.10
N MET A 99 37.61 -31.01 -13.77
CA MET A 99 38.75 -31.37 -12.93
C MET A 99 39.27 -32.78 -13.24
N SER A 100 38.37 -33.75 -13.41
CA SER A 100 38.75 -35.13 -13.76
C SER A 100 39.40 -35.20 -15.15
N PHE A 101 38.88 -34.43 -16.12
CA PHE A 101 39.43 -34.35 -17.46
C PHE A 101 40.84 -33.73 -17.48
N PHE A 102 41.07 -32.70 -16.67
CA PHE A 102 42.40 -32.11 -16.51
C PHE A 102 43.41 -33.11 -15.95
N ASP A 103 43.01 -33.89 -14.94
CA ASP A 103 43.87 -34.89 -14.32
C ASP A 103 44.24 -36.01 -15.29
N ASP A 104 43.27 -36.48 -16.06
CA ASP A 104 43.46 -37.56 -17.01
C ASP A 104 44.35 -37.16 -18.19
N ARG A 105 44.24 -35.92 -18.69
CA ARG A 105 45.02 -35.47 -19.86
C ARG A 105 46.35 -34.82 -19.53
N LYS A 106 46.41 -33.94 -18.54
CA LYS A 106 47.60 -33.08 -18.33
C LYS A 106 48.41 -33.53 -17.13
N PHE A 107 47.76 -33.87 -16.02
CA PHE A 107 48.50 -34.19 -14.80
C PHE A 107 49.21 -35.54 -14.90
N LYS A 108 48.57 -36.57 -15.46
CA LYS A 108 49.20 -37.88 -15.71
C LYS A 108 50.45 -37.76 -16.59
N ASP A 109 50.40 -36.94 -17.63
CA ASP A 109 51.53 -36.69 -18.53
C ASP A 109 52.69 -35.99 -17.80
N ILE A 110 52.41 -34.92 -17.06
CA ILE A 110 53.40 -34.20 -16.25
C ILE A 110 54.06 -35.14 -15.23
N LEU A 111 53.27 -35.97 -14.55
CA LEU A 111 53.77 -36.92 -13.57
C LEU A 111 54.65 -37.99 -14.23
N SER A 112 54.27 -38.46 -15.41
CA SER A 112 55.06 -39.42 -16.19
C SER A 112 56.40 -38.82 -16.62
N GLU A 113 56.38 -37.59 -17.14
CA GLU A 113 57.59 -36.87 -17.56
C GLU A 113 58.55 -36.62 -16.39
N ILE A 114 58.03 -36.22 -15.22
CA ILE A 114 58.85 -36.05 -14.00
C ILE A 114 59.50 -37.37 -13.59
N LYS A 115 58.77 -38.50 -13.65
CA LYS A 115 59.33 -39.82 -13.30
C LYS A 115 60.44 -40.23 -14.27
N ILE A 116 60.28 -39.99 -15.57
CA ILE A 116 61.29 -40.30 -16.59
C ILE A 116 62.54 -39.43 -16.38
N LYS A 117 62.39 -38.10 -16.29
CA LYS A 117 63.52 -37.18 -16.10
C LYS A 117 64.30 -37.43 -14.80
N MET A 118 63.61 -37.77 -13.72
CA MET A 118 64.26 -38.07 -12.44
C MET A 118 64.95 -39.43 -12.45
N ARG A 119 64.48 -40.38 -13.26
CA ARG A 119 65.18 -41.64 -13.53
C ARG A 119 66.44 -41.42 -14.35
N ASP A 120 66.38 -40.57 -15.37
CA ASP A 120 67.55 -40.29 -16.24
C ASP A 120 68.68 -39.60 -15.46
N ILE A 121 68.35 -38.77 -14.47
CA ILE A 121 69.31 -38.11 -13.55
C ILE A 121 69.66 -39.02 -12.35
N ASN A 122 69.07 -40.22 -12.27
CA ASN A 122 69.24 -41.18 -11.19
C ASN A 122 68.93 -40.62 -9.78
N ALA A 123 68.01 -39.66 -9.69
CA ALA A 123 67.65 -38.94 -8.48
C ALA A 123 66.37 -39.48 -7.80
N VAL A 124 65.90 -40.67 -8.18
CA VAL A 124 64.59 -41.25 -7.79
C VAL A 124 64.47 -41.50 -6.27
N ILE A 125 65.58 -41.76 -5.57
CA ILE A 125 65.61 -42.02 -4.12
C ILE A 125 65.90 -40.73 -3.33
N SER A 126 66.14 -39.61 -4.01
CA SER A 126 66.51 -38.36 -3.36
C SER A 126 65.30 -37.52 -2.93
N SER A 127 65.52 -36.61 -1.98
CA SER A 127 64.55 -35.58 -1.60
C SER A 127 64.08 -34.74 -2.79
N THR A 128 64.92 -34.56 -3.81
CA THR A 128 64.60 -33.82 -5.05
C THR A 128 63.42 -34.44 -5.80
N PHE A 129 63.27 -35.77 -5.78
CA PHE A 129 62.13 -36.45 -6.42
C PHE A 129 60.82 -36.17 -5.68
N VAL A 130 60.85 -36.17 -4.34
CA VAL A 130 59.69 -35.85 -3.50
C VAL A 130 59.29 -34.39 -3.67
N ILE A 131 60.26 -33.47 -3.68
CA ILE A 131 60.04 -32.05 -3.93
C ILE A 131 59.45 -31.81 -5.32
N GLY A 132 59.97 -32.49 -6.36
CA GLY A 132 59.44 -32.40 -7.72
C GLY A 132 57.99 -32.84 -7.84
N LYS A 133 57.60 -33.93 -7.16
CA LYS A 133 56.20 -34.35 -7.05
C LYS A 133 55.35 -33.33 -6.30
N ALA A 134 55.83 -32.80 -5.19
CA ALA A 134 55.11 -31.79 -4.42
C ALA A 134 54.85 -30.52 -5.25
N ILE A 135 55.82 -30.07 -6.04
CA ILE A 135 55.66 -28.93 -6.96
C ILE A 135 54.62 -29.24 -8.06
N ALA A 136 54.57 -30.47 -8.57
CA ALA A 136 53.58 -30.88 -9.56
C ALA A 136 52.17 -30.90 -8.96
N GLU A 137 52.01 -31.43 -7.75
CA GLU A 137 50.74 -31.44 -7.01
C GLU A 137 50.26 -30.01 -6.67
N ASP A 138 51.16 -29.10 -6.28
CA ASP A 138 50.84 -27.69 -6.10
C ASP A 138 50.33 -27.03 -7.40
N LYS A 139 50.97 -27.34 -8.54
CA LYS A 139 50.48 -26.89 -9.86
C LYS A 139 49.10 -27.45 -10.20
N ARG A 140 48.79 -28.70 -9.82
CA ARG A 140 47.46 -29.31 -10.00
C ARG A 140 46.40 -28.56 -9.21
N ILE A 141 46.64 -28.32 -7.93
CA ILE A 141 45.70 -27.59 -7.05
C ILE A 141 45.43 -26.18 -7.60
N LYS A 142 46.47 -25.48 -8.08
CA LYS A 142 46.31 -24.15 -8.71
C LYS A 142 45.52 -24.20 -10.01
N ALA A 143 45.67 -25.25 -10.82
CA ALA A 143 44.89 -25.44 -12.04
C ALA A 143 43.41 -25.71 -11.72
N PHE A 144 43.12 -26.55 -10.73
CA PHE A 144 41.75 -26.80 -10.25
C PHE A 144 41.07 -25.53 -9.73
N ALA A 145 41.80 -24.73 -8.94
CA ALA A 145 41.28 -23.44 -8.48
C ALA A 145 40.94 -22.51 -9.66
N ARG A 146 41.77 -22.51 -10.72
CA ARG A 146 41.51 -21.72 -11.93
C ARG A 146 40.29 -22.20 -12.70
N ILE A 147 40.15 -23.50 -12.94
CA ILE A 147 38.99 -24.10 -13.64
C ILE A 147 37.70 -23.79 -12.88
N SER A 148 37.71 -23.99 -11.56
CA SER A 148 36.55 -23.66 -10.72
C SER A 148 36.19 -22.18 -10.82
N LEU A 149 37.19 -21.28 -10.79
CA LEU A 149 36.96 -19.84 -10.89
C LEU A 149 36.43 -19.45 -12.27
N GLU A 150 36.96 -20.02 -13.35
CA GLU A 150 36.54 -19.70 -14.72
C GLU A 150 35.07 -20.06 -14.97
N ILE A 151 34.66 -21.26 -14.57
CA ILE A 151 33.25 -21.70 -14.63
C ILE A 151 32.36 -20.79 -13.78
N LYS A 152 32.81 -20.47 -12.55
CA LYS A 152 32.06 -19.61 -11.62
C LYS A 152 31.93 -18.16 -12.09
N MET A 153 32.97 -17.61 -12.71
CA MET A 153 32.94 -16.26 -13.28
C MET A 153 32.04 -16.20 -14.52
N GLY A 154 31.99 -17.26 -15.34
CA GLY A 154 31.08 -17.35 -16.47
C GLY A 154 29.59 -17.33 -16.08
N LEU A 155 29.26 -17.69 -14.84
CA LEU A 155 27.90 -17.67 -14.32
C LEU A 155 27.46 -16.31 -13.78
N LEU A 156 28.38 -15.34 -13.67
CA LEU A 156 28.08 -14.04 -13.06
C LEU A 156 26.97 -13.30 -13.82
N ASP A 157 26.99 -13.34 -15.15
CA ASP A 157 25.97 -12.74 -16.01
C ASP A 157 24.58 -13.36 -15.82
N VAL A 158 24.53 -14.67 -15.54
CA VAL A 158 23.27 -15.40 -15.28
C VAL A 158 22.71 -14.97 -13.93
N ILE A 159 23.59 -14.84 -12.93
CA ILE A 159 23.22 -14.40 -11.59
C ILE A 159 22.71 -12.97 -11.62
N GLU A 160 23.35 -12.08 -12.38
CA GLU A 160 22.90 -10.69 -12.53
C GLU A 160 21.47 -10.62 -13.12
N LYS A 161 21.20 -11.40 -14.17
CA LYS A 161 19.86 -11.44 -14.80
C LYS A 161 18.79 -11.99 -13.85
N GLU A 162 19.08 -13.09 -13.15
CA GLU A 162 18.17 -13.66 -12.17
C GLU A 162 17.92 -12.73 -10.99
N TYR A 163 18.97 -12.04 -10.54
CA TYR A 163 18.86 -11.03 -9.50
C TYR A 163 17.96 -9.87 -9.92
N ALA A 164 18.14 -9.33 -11.13
CA ALA A 164 17.30 -8.28 -11.68
C ALA A 164 15.83 -8.73 -11.82
N ASN A 165 15.60 -9.96 -12.29
CA ASN A 165 14.25 -10.55 -12.39
C ASN A 165 13.59 -10.66 -11.01
N TYR A 166 14.33 -11.13 -10.02
CA TYR A 166 13.83 -11.27 -8.65
C TYR A 166 13.50 -9.91 -8.03
N LEU A 167 14.36 -8.90 -8.21
CA LEU A 167 14.11 -7.52 -7.77
C LEU A 167 12.86 -6.94 -8.41
N ASN A 168 12.70 -7.11 -9.73
CA ASN A 168 11.53 -6.63 -10.46
C ASN A 168 10.24 -7.31 -9.99
N TRP A 169 10.29 -8.62 -9.74
CA TRP A 169 9.17 -9.36 -9.19
C TRP A 169 8.79 -8.85 -7.79
N LYS A 170 9.78 -8.66 -6.91
CA LYS A 170 9.55 -8.09 -5.56
C LYS A 170 8.96 -6.68 -5.62
N LYS A 171 9.50 -5.81 -6.48
CA LYS A 171 8.96 -4.46 -6.69
C LYS A 171 7.50 -4.50 -7.11
N LYS A 172 7.16 -5.34 -8.10
CA LYS A 172 5.79 -5.48 -8.59
C LYS A 172 4.84 -5.95 -7.48
N LEU A 173 5.29 -6.94 -6.69
CA LEU A 173 4.54 -7.44 -5.54
C LEU A 173 4.24 -6.29 -4.57
N ILE A 174 5.24 -5.52 -4.14
CA ILE A 174 5.06 -4.38 -3.23
C ILE A 174 4.03 -3.37 -3.75
N ILE A 175 4.12 -3.02 -5.04
CA ILE A 175 3.20 -2.06 -5.66
C ILE A 175 1.76 -2.58 -5.64
N GLU A 176 1.53 -3.84 -6.01
CA GLU A 176 0.18 -4.42 -6.00
C GLU A 176 -0.40 -4.52 -4.59
N TYR A 177 0.41 -4.91 -3.61
CA TYR A 177 -0.03 -4.91 -2.20
C TYR A 177 -0.37 -3.50 -1.70
N ALA A 178 0.44 -2.49 -2.04
CA ALA A 178 0.15 -1.10 -1.68
C ALA A 178 -1.15 -0.60 -2.32
N LYS A 179 -1.45 -1.01 -3.56
CA LYS A 179 -2.74 -0.69 -4.22
C LYS A 179 -3.92 -1.33 -3.51
N ILE A 180 -3.80 -2.61 -3.11
CA ILE A 180 -4.86 -3.31 -2.36
C ILE A 180 -5.12 -2.60 -1.04
N MET A 181 -4.09 -2.30 -0.26
CA MET A 181 -4.26 -1.60 1.02
C MET A 181 -4.81 -0.19 0.84
N LYS A 182 -4.35 0.56 -0.17
CA LYS A 182 -4.94 1.86 -0.51
C LYS A 182 -6.43 1.73 -0.82
N SER A 183 -6.84 0.74 -1.61
CA SER A 183 -8.25 0.52 -1.93
C SER A 183 -9.08 0.17 -0.70
N TYR A 184 -8.53 -0.64 0.21
CA TYR A 184 -9.18 -0.96 1.49
C TYR A 184 -9.41 0.29 2.33
N PHE A 185 -8.36 1.07 2.61
CA PHE A 185 -8.50 2.28 3.45
C PHE A 185 -9.41 3.34 2.82
N MET A 186 -9.32 3.55 1.49
CA MET A 186 -10.22 4.47 0.78
C MET A 186 -11.69 4.04 0.86
N THR A 187 -11.95 2.72 0.89
CA THR A 187 -13.32 2.20 1.01
C THR A 187 -13.78 2.24 2.46
N ALA A 188 -12.89 1.95 3.42
CA ALA A 188 -13.16 2.05 4.84
C ALA A 188 -13.60 3.47 5.23
N ASP A 189 -12.83 4.48 4.83
CA ASP A 189 -13.12 5.89 5.09
C ASP A 189 -14.50 6.29 4.54
N ARG A 190 -14.81 5.88 3.30
CA ARG A 190 -16.11 6.13 2.67
C ARG A 190 -17.27 5.43 3.39
N VAL A 191 -17.10 4.18 3.78
CA VAL A 191 -18.15 3.43 4.49
C VAL A 191 -18.38 4.01 5.87
N THR A 192 -17.32 4.41 6.59
CA THR A 192 -17.46 5.10 7.87
C THR A 192 -18.19 6.43 7.71
N ASP A 193 -17.85 7.22 6.70
CA ASP A 193 -18.52 8.50 6.41
C ASP A 193 -20.01 8.30 6.10
N ILE A 194 -20.36 7.29 5.31
CA ILE A 194 -21.76 6.96 4.99
C ILE A 194 -22.50 6.52 6.25
N ASN A 195 -21.93 5.59 7.03
CA ASN A 195 -22.51 5.13 8.29
C ASN A 195 -22.77 6.31 9.23
N TYR A 196 -21.78 7.17 9.46
CA TYR A 196 -21.94 8.37 10.29
C TYR A 196 -22.96 9.37 9.71
N HIS A 197 -22.99 9.56 8.40
CA HIS A 197 -23.95 10.44 7.75
C HIS A 197 -25.38 9.96 7.97
N ILE A 198 -25.64 8.68 7.77
CA ILE A 198 -26.98 8.10 7.91
C ILE A 198 -27.42 8.12 9.37
N THR A 199 -26.58 7.65 10.31
CA THR A 199 -26.90 7.70 11.74
C THR A 199 -27.13 9.13 12.26
N SER A 200 -26.34 10.10 11.79
CA SER A 200 -26.56 11.50 12.19
C SER A 200 -27.79 12.12 11.53
N SER A 201 -28.14 11.71 10.32
CA SER A 201 -29.35 12.18 9.63
C SER A 201 -30.62 11.62 10.26
N ASP A 202 -30.56 10.37 10.73
CA ASP A 202 -31.62 9.71 11.49
C ASP A 202 -31.90 10.42 12.82
N ALA A 203 -30.85 10.65 13.62
CA ALA A 203 -30.97 11.38 14.89
C ALA A 203 -31.47 12.83 14.72
N LEU A 204 -31.20 13.46 13.57
CA LEU A 204 -31.67 14.82 13.25
C LEU A 204 -33.04 14.86 12.57
N TRP A 205 -33.61 13.71 12.21
CA TRP A 205 -34.87 13.63 11.47
C TRP A 205 -36.04 14.33 12.17
N PRO A 206 -36.28 14.12 13.49
CA PRO A 206 -37.39 14.79 14.17
C PRO A 206 -37.28 16.32 14.13
N PHE A 207 -36.06 16.85 14.26
CA PHE A 207 -35.81 18.30 14.18
C PHE A 207 -36.03 18.85 12.78
N LYS A 208 -35.72 18.07 11.73
CA LYS A 208 -35.99 18.46 10.35
C LYS A 208 -37.49 18.52 10.07
N VAL A 209 -38.26 17.54 10.54
CA VAL A 209 -39.72 17.51 10.44
C VAL A 209 -40.33 18.71 11.19
N LEU A 210 -39.92 18.94 12.44
CA LEU A 210 -40.38 20.09 13.24
C LEU A 210 -39.99 21.44 12.65
N SER A 211 -38.80 21.55 12.04
CA SER A 211 -38.39 22.76 11.33
C SER A 211 -39.29 23.04 10.13
N SER A 212 -39.70 22.01 9.39
CA SER A 212 -40.64 22.16 8.27
C SER A 212 -42.03 22.60 8.73
N GLU A 213 -42.52 22.06 9.86
CA GLU A 213 -43.76 22.50 10.50
C GLU A 213 -43.67 23.96 10.97
N GLY A 214 -42.56 24.35 11.59
CA GLY A 214 -42.30 25.72 11.99
C GLY A 214 -42.34 26.70 10.81
N LYS A 215 -41.84 26.29 9.63
CA LYS A 215 -41.95 27.09 8.39
C LYS A 215 -43.40 27.20 7.92
N ASN A 216 -44.18 26.13 8.00
CA ASN A 216 -45.60 26.11 7.63
C ASN A 216 -46.43 27.03 8.56
N ILE A 217 -46.19 27.00 9.87
CA ILE A 217 -46.85 27.88 10.84
C ILE A 217 -46.37 29.33 10.68
N GLY A 218 -45.08 29.55 10.44
CA GLY A 218 -44.51 30.87 10.17
C GLY A 218 -45.10 31.54 8.91
N ALA A 219 -45.40 30.75 7.87
CA ALA A 219 -46.09 31.21 6.67
C ALA A 219 -47.51 31.75 6.97
N LEU A 220 -48.25 31.11 7.89
CA LEU A 220 -49.58 31.57 8.33
C LEU A 220 -49.52 32.87 9.13
N GLN A 221 -48.48 33.06 9.94
CA GLN A 221 -48.32 34.25 10.78
C GLN A 221 -47.66 35.42 10.04
N ARG A 222 -47.46 35.33 8.72
CA ARG A 222 -46.72 36.31 7.90
C ARG A 222 -45.25 36.50 8.33
N VAL A 223 -44.76 35.65 9.24
CA VAL A 223 -43.35 35.56 9.64
C VAL A 223 -42.68 34.56 8.71
N SER A 224 -42.45 34.98 7.46
CA SER A 224 -41.85 34.14 6.40
C SER A 224 -40.39 33.75 6.65
N ARG A 225 -39.82 34.08 7.81
CA ARG A 225 -38.41 33.87 8.14
C ARG A 225 -38.24 33.50 9.60
N LEU A 226 -38.58 32.25 9.95
CA LEU A 226 -37.65 31.56 10.86
C LEU A 226 -36.36 31.48 10.05
N ARG A 227 -35.34 32.28 10.42
CA ARG A 227 -34.00 32.17 9.85
C ARG A 227 -33.61 30.71 9.98
N THR A 228 -33.77 29.96 8.89
CA THR A 228 -33.04 28.72 8.71
C THR A 228 -31.65 29.23 8.41
N GLU A 229 -30.88 29.54 9.45
CA GLU A 229 -29.46 29.27 9.33
C GLU A 229 -29.43 27.77 9.08
N GLU A 230 -29.43 27.39 7.81
CA GLU A 230 -28.96 26.07 7.44
C GLU A 230 -27.66 25.94 8.21
N MET A 231 -27.63 25.03 9.18
CA MET A 231 -26.37 24.59 9.74
C MET A 231 -25.68 23.79 8.63
N VAL A 232 -25.25 24.50 7.58
CA VAL A 232 -24.24 24.05 6.65
C VAL A 232 -23.11 23.64 7.57
N ARG A 233 -22.82 22.34 7.63
CA ARG A 233 -21.72 21.78 8.42
C ARG A 233 -20.46 22.51 7.98
N ARG A 234 -20.12 23.62 8.63
CA ARG A 234 -18.83 24.25 8.46
C ARG A 234 -17.85 23.31 9.13
N ARG A 235 -17.01 22.63 8.33
CA ARG A 235 -15.85 21.90 8.86
C ARG A 235 -15.17 22.78 9.92
N SER A 236 -14.85 22.17 11.07
CA SER A 236 -14.12 22.86 12.12
C SER A 236 -12.83 23.48 11.53
N THR A 237 -12.38 24.61 12.07
CA THR A 237 -11.15 25.28 11.61
C THR A 237 -9.95 24.33 11.60
N LEU A 238 -9.93 23.40 12.55
CA LEU A 238 -8.92 22.34 12.64
C LEU A 238 -9.06 21.32 11.49
N SER A 239 -10.29 20.89 11.15
CA SER A 239 -10.52 19.99 10.02
C SER A 239 -10.18 20.65 8.66
N LYS A 240 -10.46 21.95 8.50
CA LYS A 240 -10.03 22.73 7.32
C LYS A 240 -8.51 22.83 7.23
N ALA A 241 -7.85 23.15 8.34
CA ALA A 241 -6.39 23.20 8.38
C ALA A 241 -5.77 21.82 8.08
N LEU A 242 -6.37 20.74 8.60
CA LEU A 242 -5.90 19.38 8.38
C LEU A 242 -6.09 18.93 6.93
N SER A 243 -7.22 19.28 6.29
CA SER A 243 -7.42 18.96 4.88
C SER A 243 -6.50 19.75 3.95
N ILE A 244 -6.27 21.04 4.23
CA ILE A 244 -5.27 21.84 3.49
C ILE A 244 -3.87 21.25 3.69
N ALA A 245 -3.53 20.86 4.91
CA ALA A 245 -2.23 20.23 5.20
C ALA A 245 -2.08 18.88 4.48
N ALA A 246 -3.14 18.07 4.41
CA ALA A 246 -3.14 16.81 3.66
C ALA A 246 -2.94 17.05 2.16
N ASP A 247 -3.63 18.02 1.57
CA ASP A 247 -3.47 18.39 0.15
C ASP A 247 -2.08 19.02 -0.12
N MET A 248 -1.52 19.76 0.84
CA MET A 248 -0.15 20.29 0.78
C MET A 248 0.88 19.16 0.80
N VAL A 249 0.72 18.15 1.66
CA VAL A 249 1.62 16.98 1.71
C VAL A 249 1.47 16.11 0.46
N ALA A 250 0.24 15.93 -0.04
CA ALA A 250 -0.02 15.24 -1.30
C ALA A 250 0.64 15.98 -2.47
N GLY A 251 0.51 17.30 -2.53
CA GLY A 251 1.20 18.14 -3.51
C GLY A 251 2.72 18.03 -3.40
N ALA A 252 3.28 18.05 -2.18
CA ALA A 252 4.71 17.92 -1.95
C ALA A 252 5.28 16.58 -2.42
N SER A 253 4.57 15.49 -2.13
CA SER A 253 4.97 14.15 -2.57
C SER A 253 4.89 13.99 -4.09
N ILE A 254 3.83 14.51 -4.73
CA ILE A 254 3.70 14.50 -6.20
C ILE A 254 4.80 15.35 -6.84
N GLY A 255 5.08 16.53 -6.30
CA GLY A 255 6.13 17.41 -6.81
C GLY A 255 7.54 16.85 -6.66
N TYR A 256 7.80 16.09 -5.58
CA TYR A 256 9.05 15.35 -5.42
C TYR A 256 9.18 14.22 -6.45
N VAL A 257 8.11 13.47 -6.69
CA VAL A 257 8.10 12.37 -7.66
C VAL A 257 8.27 12.85 -9.10
N VAL A 258 7.73 14.02 -9.45
CA VAL A 258 7.80 14.56 -10.83
C VAL A 258 9.15 15.20 -11.15
N SER A 259 9.83 15.77 -10.16
CA SER A 259 11.07 16.53 -10.37
C SER A 259 12.34 15.88 -9.82
N GLU A 260 12.19 14.82 -9.03
CA GLU A 260 13.26 14.14 -8.27
C GLU A 260 14.16 15.11 -7.48
N SER A 261 13.62 16.26 -7.10
CA SER A 261 14.36 17.37 -6.52
C SER A 261 13.62 17.98 -5.32
N PRO A 262 14.34 18.39 -4.27
CA PRO A 262 13.72 19.08 -3.12
C PRO A 262 12.98 20.36 -3.54
N TYR A 263 13.38 21.00 -4.65
CA TYR A 263 12.68 22.16 -5.17
C TYR A 263 11.29 21.84 -5.72
N GLY A 264 11.09 20.69 -6.37
CA GLY A 264 9.74 20.31 -6.81
C GLY A 264 8.87 19.79 -5.69
N ALA A 265 9.43 19.27 -4.59
CA ALA A 265 8.66 19.01 -3.38
C ALA A 265 8.06 20.31 -2.79
N ILE A 266 8.83 21.40 -2.79
CA ILE A 266 8.37 22.71 -2.32
C ILE A 266 7.30 23.28 -3.26
N ILE A 267 7.55 23.26 -4.57
CA ILE A 267 6.58 23.75 -5.57
C ILE A 267 5.29 22.93 -5.50
N GLY A 268 5.40 21.61 -5.40
CA GLY A 268 4.27 20.71 -5.22
C GLY A 268 3.49 21.01 -3.95
N ALA A 269 4.17 21.29 -2.83
CA ALA A 269 3.51 21.67 -1.58
C ALA A 269 2.67 22.95 -1.74
N VAL A 270 3.24 23.97 -2.39
CA VAL A 270 2.56 25.25 -2.64
C VAL A 270 1.33 25.05 -3.54
N VAL A 271 1.46 24.26 -4.61
CA VAL A 271 0.34 23.94 -5.50
C VAL A 271 -0.75 23.15 -4.77
N GLY A 272 -0.36 22.18 -3.93
CA GLY A 272 -1.28 21.41 -3.09
C GLY A 272 -2.03 22.27 -2.07
N LEU A 273 -1.34 23.24 -1.46
CA LEU A 273 -1.95 24.21 -0.55
C LEU A 273 -2.98 25.09 -1.29
N ILE A 274 -2.62 25.61 -2.47
CA ILE A 274 -3.54 26.45 -3.28
C ILE A 274 -4.76 25.64 -3.72
N ALA A 275 -4.57 24.40 -4.16
CA ALA A 275 -5.66 23.50 -4.55
C ALA A 275 -6.58 23.15 -3.36
N GLY A 276 -6.01 22.86 -2.19
CA GLY A 276 -6.76 22.58 -0.97
C GLY A 276 -7.57 23.78 -0.47
N ILE A 277 -7.00 24.99 -0.56
CA ILE A 277 -7.73 26.23 -0.27
C ILE A 277 -8.86 26.45 -1.28
N ALA A 278 -8.60 26.28 -2.59
CA ALA A 278 -9.61 26.44 -3.63
C ALA A 278 -10.78 25.45 -3.48
N ARG A 279 -10.48 24.21 -3.08
CA ARG A 279 -11.49 23.17 -2.81
C ARG A 279 -12.40 23.54 -1.63
N ILE A 280 -11.85 24.13 -0.58
CA ILE A 280 -12.61 24.59 0.59
C ILE A 280 -13.46 25.84 0.28
N PHE A 281 -13.09 26.64 -0.72
CA PHE A 281 -13.89 27.78 -1.17
C PHE A 281 -15.01 27.39 -2.16
N LEU A 282 -14.91 26.21 -2.78
CA LEU A 282 -15.93 25.65 -3.68
C LEU A 282 -16.97 24.77 -2.95
N GLU A 283 -16.68 24.33 -1.71
CA GLU A 283 -17.62 23.71 -0.76
C GLU A 283 -18.42 24.75 0.04
#